data_AF-A0AAT9WB18-F1
#
_entry.id   AF-A0AAT9WB18-F1
#
_cell.length_a   1.000
_cell.length_b   1.000
_cell.length_c   1.000
_cell.angle_alpha   90.00
_cell.angle_beta   90.00
_cell.angle_gamma   90.00
#
_symmetry.space_group_name_H-M   'P 1'
#
loop_
_entity.id
_entity.type
_entity.pdbx_description
1 polymer ?
#
loop_
_entity_poly.entity_id
_entity_poly.type
_entity_poly.pdbx_seq_one_letter_code
_entity_poly.pdbx_strand_id
1 'polypeptide(L)'
;MYTVLVGLIPIASRAFAWLVTRRGTLDAIAASDFVAFGLVLHISAINELDHFSTDDPSWKTAQNGVAVFFVALYSVLYSVDLVGAMVVEKLPLKYCVMILACISFLLNYSVFKDLDSAAGRKV
;
A
#
# COMPACT_ATOMS: atom_id res chain seq x y z
N MET A 1 8.60 8.54 -10.73
CA MET A 1 7.45 8.80 -9.82
C MET A 1 6.07 8.81 -10.50
N TYR A 2 5.84 8.07 -11.59
CA TYR A 2 4.49 7.96 -12.18
C TYR A 2 3.66 6.82 -11.58
N THR A 3 4.32 5.79 -11.04
CA THR A 3 3.68 4.62 -10.43
C THR A 3 2.96 4.92 -9.13
N VAL A 4 3.47 5.86 -8.33
CA VAL A 4 2.77 6.38 -7.14
C VAL A 4 1.46 7.07 -7.53
N LEU A 5 1.49 7.91 -8.58
CA LEU A 5 0.30 8.59 -9.11
C LEU A 5 -0.73 7.60 -9.64
N VAL A 6 -0.30 6.59 -10.41
CA VAL A 6 -1.17 5.52 -10.91
C VAL A 6 -1.76 4.70 -9.76
N GLY A 7 -0.95 4.40 -8.74
CA GLY A 7 -1.40 3.74 -7.53
C GLY A 7 -2.41 4.56 -6.72
N LEU A 8 -2.42 5.89 -6.83
CA LEU A 8 -3.42 6.72 -6.15
C LEU A 8 -4.82 6.64 -6.79
N ILE A 9 -4.92 6.16 -8.04
CA ILE A 9 -6.18 6.11 -8.81
C ILE A 9 -7.31 5.39 -8.06
N PRO A 10 -7.12 4.19 -7.47
CA PRO A 10 -8.18 3.49 -6.73
C PRO A 10 -8.66 4.28 -5.51
N ILE A 11 -7.75 4.96 -4.80
CA ILE A 11 -8.08 5.77 -3.62
C ILE A 11 -8.88 7.01 -4.04
N ALA A 12 -8.42 7.71 -5.08
CA ALA A 12 -9.13 8.86 -5.64
C ALA A 12 -10.50 8.47 -6.20
N SER A 13 -10.59 7.33 -6.88
CA SER A 13 -11.84 6.80 -7.43
C SER A 13 -12.85 6.49 -6.33
N ARG A 14 -12.38 5.97 -5.20
CA ARG A 14 -13.24 5.66 -4.05
C ARG A 14 -13.67 6.90 -3.27
N ALA A 15 -12.79 7.88 -3.11
CA ALA A 15 -13.16 9.19 -2.59
C ALA A 15 -14.22 9.87 -3.47
N PHE A 16 -14.06 9.80 -4.79
CA PHE A 16 -15.06 10.27 -5.74
C PHE A 16 -16.39 9.49 -5.61
N ALA A 17 -16.33 8.16 -5.53
CA ALA A 17 -17.51 7.32 -5.33
C ALA A 17 -18.28 7.70 -4.05
N TRP A 18 -17.57 7.94 -2.94
CA TRP A 18 -18.17 8.43 -1.70
C TRP A 18 -18.85 9.80 -1.88
N LEU A 19 -18.24 10.72 -2.64
CA LEU A 19 -18.79 12.06 -2.89
C LEU A 19 -20.09 12.02 -3.70
N VAL A 20 -20.19 11.13 -4.69
CA VAL A 20 -21.35 11.06 -5.60
C VAL A 20 -22.47 10.14 -5.12
N THR A 21 -22.20 9.31 -4.10
CA THR A 21 -23.19 8.36 -3.56
C THR A 21 -24.01 9.01 -2.45
N ARG A 22 -25.24 8.51 -2.22
CA ARG A 22 -26.10 8.96 -1.12
C ARG A 22 -25.39 8.84 0.23
N ARG A 23 -25.63 9.82 1.11
CA ARG A 23 -25.12 9.81 2.48
C ARG A 23 -25.53 8.53 3.20
N GLY A 24 -24.56 7.88 3.84
CA GLY A 24 -24.78 6.63 4.60
C GLY A 24 -24.73 5.35 3.77
N THR A 25 -24.51 5.42 2.45
CA THR A 25 -24.33 4.22 1.60
C THR A 25 -22.89 3.73 1.59
N LEU A 26 -21.93 4.66 1.54
CA LEU A 26 -20.50 4.36 1.63
C LEU A 26 -19.93 5.02 2.87
N ASP A 27 -19.16 4.26 3.65
CA ASP A 27 -18.37 4.81 4.74
C ASP A 27 -17.30 5.74 4.17
N ALA A 28 -17.08 6.88 4.81
CA ALA A 28 -16.04 7.83 4.41
C ALA A 28 -14.63 7.21 4.52
N ILE A 29 -14.45 6.26 5.43
CA ILE A 29 -13.21 5.50 5.64
C ILE A 29 -13.59 4.05 5.92
N ALA A 30 -13.17 3.12 5.06
CA ALA A 30 -13.30 1.69 5.31
C ALA A 30 -11.98 0.93 5.13
N ALA A 31 -12.02 -0.36 5.44
CA ALA A 31 -10.85 -1.23 5.36
C ALA A 31 -10.20 -1.22 3.96
N SER A 32 -11.01 -1.21 2.91
CA SER A 32 -10.57 -1.17 1.51
C SER A 32 -9.65 0.01 1.20
N ASP A 33 -9.84 1.16 1.86
CA ASP A 33 -9.01 2.36 1.64
C ASP A 33 -7.56 2.11 2.09
N PHE A 34 -7.40 1.50 3.26
CA PHE A 34 -6.08 1.16 3.81
C PHE A 34 -5.43 -0.02 3.11
N VAL A 35 -6.23 -0.98 2.64
CA VAL A 35 -5.74 -2.09 1.81
C VAL A 35 -5.19 -1.56 0.49
N ALA A 36 -5.95 -0.72 -0.21
CA ALA A 36 -5.50 -0.08 -1.44
C ALA A 36 -4.23 0.73 -1.21
N PHE A 37 -4.17 1.54 -0.15
CA PHE A 37 -2.97 2.29 0.21
C PHE A 37 -1.74 1.39 0.45
N GLY A 38 -1.90 0.30 1.20
CA GLY A 38 -0.83 -0.67 1.44
C GLY A 38 -0.31 -1.32 0.16
N LEU A 39 -1.21 -1.74 -0.74
CA LEU A 39 -0.85 -2.28 -2.05
C LEU A 39 -0.03 -1.27 -2.86
N VAL A 40 -0.49 -0.02 -2.90
CA VAL A 40 0.16 1.05 -3.67
C VAL A 40 1.56 1.36 -3.16
N LEU A 41 1.75 1.40 -1.84
CA LEU A 41 3.07 1.58 -1.24
C LEU A 41 4.05 0.50 -1.70
N HIS A 42 3.69 -0.77 -1.52
CA HIS A 42 4.59 -1.88 -1.82
C HIS A 42 4.82 -2.09 -3.32
N ILE A 43 3.80 -1.89 -4.17
CA ILE A 43 3.97 -1.89 -5.63
C ILE A 43 4.90 -0.76 -6.07
N SER A 44 4.76 0.42 -5.47
CA SER A 44 5.64 1.56 -5.78
C SER A 44 7.08 1.29 -5.33
N ALA A 45 7.28 0.68 -4.17
CA ALA A 45 8.61 0.28 -3.71
C ALA A 45 9.25 -0.75 -4.63
N ILE A 46 8.54 -1.80 -5.04
CA ILE A 46 9.06 -2.79 -6.02
C ILE A 46 9.49 -2.08 -7.30
N ASN A 47 8.63 -1.21 -7.83
CA ASN A 47 8.92 -0.49 -9.06
C ASN A 47 10.15 0.42 -8.94
N GLU A 48 10.30 1.13 -7.83
CA GLU A 48 11.46 2.00 -7.62
C GLU A 48 12.74 1.17 -7.41
N LEU A 49 12.65 0.09 -6.62
CA LEU A 49 13.78 -0.82 -6.40
C LEU A 49 14.28 -1.43 -7.69
N ASP A 50 13.38 -1.86 -8.58
CA ASP A 50 13.76 -2.50 -9.84
C ASP A 50 14.63 -1.59 -10.71
N HIS A 51 14.30 -0.30 -10.75
CA HIS A 51 15.08 0.70 -11.49
C HIS A 51 16.30 1.20 -10.72
N PHE A 52 16.37 0.99 -9.41
CA PHE A 52 17.49 1.41 -8.59
C PHE A 52 18.69 0.45 -8.71
N SER A 53 19.86 1.02 -9.01
CA SER A 53 21.13 0.29 -9.05
C SER A 53 21.91 0.52 -7.75
N THR A 54 21.97 -0.51 -6.91
CA THR A 54 22.68 -0.53 -5.63
C THR A 54 23.92 -1.42 -5.70
N ASP A 55 24.94 -1.08 -4.90
CA ASP A 55 26.13 -1.91 -4.72
C ASP A 55 25.88 -3.08 -3.76
N ASP A 56 24.74 -3.08 -3.05
CA ASP A 56 24.30 -4.18 -2.18
C ASP A 56 23.08 -4.93 -2.79
N PRO A 57 23.32 -5.97 -3.60
CA PRO A 57 22.25 -6.76 -4.21
C PRO A 57 21.43 -7.57 -3.18
N SER A 58 22.01 -7.86 -2.01
CA SER A 58 21.34 -8.64 -0.96
C SER A 58 20.26 -7.81 -0.27
N TRP A 59 20.55 -6.53 0.02
CA TRP A 59 19.57 -5.59 0.55
C TRP A 59 18.40 -5.39 -0.42
N LYS A 60 18.68 -5.18 -1.72
CA LYS A 60 17.62 -5.03 -2.74
C LYS A 60 16.72 -6.25 -2.80
N THR A 61 17.30 -7.45 -2.76
CA THR A 61 16.55 -8.71 -2.77
C THR A 61 15.66 -8.85 -1.54
N ALA A 62 16.17 -8.53 -0.35
CA ALA A 62 15.40 -8.57 0.89
C ALA A 62 14.21 -7.61 0.85
N GLN A 63 14.43 -6.36 0.41
CA GLN A 63 13.36 -5.36 0.31
C GLN A 63 12.29 -5.75 -0.72
N ASN A 64 12.68 -6.26 -1.89
CA ASN A 64 11.72 -6.80 -2.87
C ASN A 64 10.92 -7.97 -2.28
N GLY A 65 11.56 -8.88 -1.54
CA GLY A 65 10.87 -9.98 -0.85
C GLY A 65 9.84 -9.49 0.17
N VAL A 66 10.20 -8.50 0.99
CA VAL A 66 9.28 -7.86 1.96
C VAL A 66 8.09 -7.24 1.23
N ALA A 67 8.34 -6.46 0.18
CA ALA A 67 7.27 -5.80 -0.56
C ALA A 67 6.30 -6.81 -1.20
N VAL A 68 6.81 -7.87 -1.84
CA VAL A 68 5.98 -8.94 -2.43
C VAL A 68 5.15 -9.66 -1.35
N PHE A 69 5.75 -9.95 -0.19
CA PHE A 69 5.03 -10.57 0.93
C PHE A 69 3.84 -9.70 1.37
N PHE A 70 4.06 -8.39 1.55
CA PHE A 70 2.98 -7.49 1.93
C PHE A 70 1.91 -7.36 0.84
N VAL A 71 2.27 -7.33 -0.45
CA VAL A 71 1.30 -7.35 -1.55
C VAL A 71 0.40 -8.58 -1.46
N ALA A 72 0.98 -9.76 -1.23
CA ALA A 72 0.21 -10.99 -1.04
C ALA A 72 -0.70 -10.91 0.19
N LEU A 73 -0.19 -10.43 1.33
CA LEU A 73 -0.97 -10.26 2.56
C LEU A 73 -2.15 -9.30 2.37
N TYR A 74 -1.93 -8.14 1.74
CA TYR A 74 -3.00 -7.19 1.43
C TYR A 74 -4.02 -7.74 0.44
N SER A 75 -3.60 -8.58 -0.51
CA SER A 75 -4.53 -9.25 -1.45
C SER A 75 -5.46 -10.24 -0.74
N VAL A 76 -4.95 -10.96 0.27
CA VAL A 76 -5.78 -11.82 1.13
C VAL A 76 -6.76 -10.98 1.94
N LEU A 77 -6.29 -9.90 2.57
CA LEU A 77 -7.14 -8.99 3.36
C LEU A 77 -8.20 -8.30 2.50
N TYR A 78 -7.88 -7.94 1.26
CA TYR A 78 -8.84 -7.44 0.28
C TYR A 78 -9.92 -8.47 -0.02
N SER A 79 -9.53 -9.73 -0.26
CA SER A 79 -10.47 -10.82 -0.51
C SER A 79 -11.40 -11.02 0.69
N VAL A 80 -10.89 -10.91 1.91
CA VAL A 80 -11.68 -10.96 3.14
C VAL A 80 -12.68 -9.79 3.22
N ASP A 81 -12.27 -8.56 2.87
CA ASP A 81 -13.16 -7.39 2.80
C ASP A 81 -14.31 -7.61 1.78
N LEU A 82 -14.02 -8.27 0.66
CA LEU A 82 -15.00 -8.56 -0.40
C LEU A 82 -16.05 -9.62 -0.02
N VAL A 83 -15.72 -10.60 0.81
CA VAL A 83 -16.70 -11.63 1.28
C VAL A 83 -17.89 -10.99 2.02
N GLY A 84 -17.70 -9.78 2.56
CA GLY A 84 -18.77 -8.93 3.05
C GLY A 84 -19.24 -9.25 4.47
N ALA A 85 -20.19 -8.43 4.95
CA ALA A 85 -20.59 -8.36 6.37
C ALA A 85 -21.27 -9.61 6.92
N MET A 86 -21.73 -10.53 6.06
CA MET A 86 -22.42 -11.75 6.53
C MET A 86 -21.48 -12.75 7.20
N VAL A 87 -20.17 -12.66 6.94
CA VAL A 87 -19.18 -13.61 7.45
C VAL A 87 -18.04 -12.90 8.19
N VAL A 88 -17.81 -11.62 7.92
CA VAL A 88 -16.67 -10.87 8.45
C VAL A 88 -17.12 -9.61 9.19
N GLU A 89 -16.67 -9.48 10.44
CA GLU A 89 -16.81 -8.26 11.23
C GLU A 89 -15.94 -7.13 10.65
N LYS A 90 -16.58 -6.06 10.14
CA LYS A 90 -15.88 -4.98 9.42
C LYS A 90 -14.99 -4.12 10.32
N LEU A 91 -15.38 -3.91 11.58
CA LEU A 91 -14.68 -3.00 12.47
C LEU A 91 -13.29 -3.54 12.89
N PRO A 92 -13.15 -4.81 13.33
CA PRO A 92 -11.84 -5.41 13.57
C PRO A 92 -10.96 -5.46 12.33
N LEU A 93 -11.53 -5.80 11.17
CA LEU A 93 -10.79 -5.80 9.90
C LEU A 93 -10.22 -4.41 9.60
N LYS A 94 -11.04 -3.36 9.73
CA LYS A 94 -10.62 -1.96 9.51
C LYS A 94 -9.44 -1.57 10.40
N TYR A 95 -9.49 -1.86 11.70
CA TYR A 95 -8.39 -1.53 12.60
C TYR A 95 -7.12 -2.34 12.29
N CYS A 96 -7.26 -3.63 11.97
CA CYS A 96 -6.15 -4.48 11.57
C CYS A 96 -5.43 -3.91 10.35
N VAL A 97 -6.17 -3.62 9.27
CA VAL A 97 -5.56 -3.10 8.03
C VAL A 97 -5.01 -1.68 8.19
N MET A 98 -5.60 -0.86 9.07
CA MET A 98 -5.10 0.48 9.37
C MET A 98 -3.75 0.43 10.11
N ILE A 99 -3.61 -0.42 11.13
CA ILE A 99 -2.33 -0.61 11.82
C ILE A 99 -1.29 -1.16 10.85
N LEU A 100 -1.66 -2.14 10.02
CA LEU A 100 -0.78 -2.73 9.02
C LEU A 100 -0.33 -1.69 7.99
N ALA A 101 -1.21 -0.78 7.57
CA ALA A 101 -0.90 0.32 6.67
C ALA A 101 0.09 1.32 7.28
N CYS A 102 -0.07 1.66 8.57
CA CYS A 102 0.90 2.49 9.28
C CYS A 102 2.28 1.83 9.34
N ILE A 103 2.35 0.53 9.65
CA ILE A 103 3.62 -0.22 9.66
C ILE A 103 4.23 -0.24 8.25
N SER A 104 3.43 -0.54 7.24
CA SER A 104 3.87 -0.55 5.83
C SER A 104 4.43 0.79 5.38
N PHE A 105 3.79 1.89 5.81
CA PHE A 105 4.25 3.24 5.54
C PHE A 105 5.62 3.51 6.17
N LEU A 106 5.82 3.17 7.44
CA LEU A 106 7.11 3.35 8.13
C LEU A 106 8.24 2.53 7.48
N LEU A 107 7.95 1.29 7.08
CA LEU A 107 8.90 0.45 6.36
C LEU A 107 9.28 1.06 5.02
N ASN A 108 8.29 1.43 4.20
CA ASN A 108 8.53 2.03 2.88
C ASN A 108 9.26 3.37 3.01
N TYR A 109 8.89 4.22 3.97
CA TYR A 109 9.59 5.49 4.22
C TYR A 109 11.08 5.29 4.48
N SER A 110 11.44 4.26 5.27
CA SER A 110 12.83 3.93 5.54
C SER A 110 13.58 3.52 4.27
N VAL A 111 12.95 2.68 3.43
CA VAL A 111 13.50 2.27 2.13
C VAL A 111 13.70 3.46 1.20
N PHE A 112 12.68 4.31 1.02
CA PHE A 112 12.77 5.48 0.14
C PHE A 112 13.85 6.48 0.59
N LYS A 113 14.01 6.67 1.90
CA LYS A 113 15.09 7.51 2.45
C LYS A 113 16.48 6.94 2.14
N ASP A 114 16.64 5.62 2.22
CA ASP A 114 17.91 4.97 1.89
C ASP A 114 18.22 5.07 0.38
N LEU A 115 17.20 4.93 -0.47
CA LEU A 115 17.31 5.13 -1.92
C LEU A 115 17.73 6.56 -2.26
N ASP A 116 17.10 7.56 -1.65
CA ASP A 116 17.41 8.98 -1.87
C ASP A 116 18.83 9.34 -1.43
N SER A 117 19.23 8.85 -0.24
CA SER A 117 20.59 9.03 0.30
C SER A 117 21.67 8.36 -0.56
N ALA A 118 21.34 7.28 -1.25
CA ALA A 118 22.25 6.59 -2.17
C ALA A 118 22.29 7.25 -3.56
N ALA A 119 21.19 7.85 -4.02
CA ALA A 119 21.17 8.64 -5.26
C ALA A 119 22.02 9.91 -5.13
N GLY A 120 21.96 10.60 -3.99
CA GLY A 120 22.76 11.81 -3.73
C GLY A 120 24.28 11.57 -3.66
N ARG A 121 24.74 10.32 -3.48
CA ARG A 121 26.18 9.96 -3.50
C ARG A 121 26.76 9.78 -4.91
N LYS A 122 25.94 9.77 -5.96
CA LYS A 122 26.38 9.61 -7.36
C LYS A 122 26.50 10.93 -8.14
N VAL A 123 26.39 12.09 -7.46
CA VAL A 123 26.60 13.44 -8.01
C VAL A 123 27.85 14.04 -7.37
#